data_AF-A0A444HLY8-F1
#
_entry.id   AF-A0A444HLY8-F1
#
_cell.length_a   1.000
_cell.length_b   1.000
_cell.length_c   1.000
_cell.angle_alpha   90.00
_cell.angle_beta   90.00
_cell.angle_gamma   90.00
#
_symmetry.space_group_name_H-M   'P 1'
#
loop_
_entity.id
_entity.type
_entity.pdbx_description
1 polymer ?
#
loop_
_entity_poly.entity_id
_entity_poly.type
_entity_poly.pdbx_seq_one_letter_code
_entity_poly.pdbx_strand_id
1 'polypeptide(L)'
;LIQMLNPIIRGWAMYHRHVVAKATFSSIDFYIWRMLWRWACRRHPNKGARWIRRRYFRVNGSQSWDFSTADAKYGLVRAAAVSIKRHAKILGLANPFDPTWDAYFARRQNAKHTAGEPGVTTWRWRMA
;
A
#
# COMPACT_ATOMS: atom_id res chain seq x y z
N LEU A 1 6.61 -7.14 -17.05
CA LEU A 1 6.51 -5.75 -16.55
C LEU A 1 5.66 -5.66 -15.28
N ILE A 2 4.35 -5.89 -15.33
CA ILE A 2 3.46 -5.73 -14.14
C ILE A 2 3.93 -6.57 -12.94
N GLN A 3 4.28 -7.84 -13.16
CA GLN A 3 4.78 -8.72 -12.11
C GLN A 3 6.09 -8.25 -11.47
N MET A 4 6.92 -7.49 -12.19
CA MET A 4 8.16 -6.93 -11.64
C MET A 4 7.91 -5.59 -10.93
N LEU A 5 7.00 -4.77 -11.46
CA LEU A 5 6.71 -3.45 -10.90
C LEU A 5 5.89 -3.53 -9.60
N ASN A 6 4.94 -4.47 -9.53
CA ASN A 6 4.05 -4.60 -8.39
C ASN A 6 4.77 -4.84 -7.05
N PRO A 7 5.75 -5.76 -6.92
CA PRO A 7 6.51 -5.94 -5.70
C PRO A 7 7.27 -4.67 -5.27
N ILE A 8 7.87 -3.96 -6.24
CA ILE A 8 8.64 -2.74 -5.96
C ILE A 8 7.73 -1.62 -5.43
N ILE A 9 6.62 -1.34 -6.12
CA ILE A 9 5.66 -0.33 -5.72
C ILE A 9 5.06 -0.68 -4.35
N ARG A 10 4.67 -1.95 -4.17
CA ARG A 10 4.07 -2.41 -2.91
C ARG A 10 5.05 -2.33 -1.76
N GLY A 11 6.30 -2.74 -1.96
CA GLY A 11 7.35 -2.67 -0.95
C GLY A 11 7.62 -1.23 -0.52
N TRP A 12 7.81 -0.34 -1.49
CA TRP A 12 8.05 1.09 -1.22
C TRP A 12 6.86 1.75 -0.52
N ALA A 13 5.63 1.52 -0.99
CA ALA A 13 4.42 2.07 -0.38
C ALA A 13 4.18 1.51 1.04
N MET A 14 4.49 0.23 1.29
CA MET A 14 4.39 -0.35 2.62
C MET A 14 5.44 0.22 3.58
N TYR A 15 6.67 0.43 3.13
CA TYR A 15 7.71 1.05 3.94
C TYR A 15 7.31 2.48 4.37
N HIS A 16 6.82 3.29 3.44
CA HIS A 16 6.45 4.67 3.71
C HIS A 16 5.04 4.86 4.28
N ARG A 17 4.26 3.79 4.51
CA ARG A 17 2.87 3.90 4.98
C ARG A 17 2.74 4.54 6.36
N HIS A 18 3.82 4.62 7.11
CA HIS A 18 3.83 5.16 8.47
C HIS A 18 4.00 6.68 8.52
N VAL A 19 4.40 7.28 7.41
CA VAL A 19 4.58 8.73 7.25
C VAL A 19 3.34 9.34 6.58
N VAL A 20 3.16 10.65 6.66
CA VAL A 20 2.09 11.38 5.95
C VAL A 20 2.41 11.45 4.45
N ALA A 21 2.30 10.31 3.77
CA ALA A 21 2.78 10.12 2.39
C ALA A 21 1.67 10.02 1.33
N LYS A 22 0.41 10.29 1.67
CA LYS A 22 -0.74 10.02 0.77
C LYS A 22 -0.70 10.86 -0.52
N ALA A 23 -0.33 12.14 -0.42
CA ALA A 23 -0.17 13.01 -1.58
C ALA A 23 1.00 12.54 -2.47
N THR A 24 2.11 12.14 -1.85
CA THR A 24 3.28 11.59 -2.54
C THR A 24 2.94 10.29 -3.27
N PHE A 25 2.18 9.38 -2.66
CA PHE A 25 1.73 8.15 -3.30
C PHE A 25 0.90 8.43 -4.56
N SER A 26 -0.01 9.41 -4.48
CA SER A 26 -0.83 9.81 -5.63
C SER A 26 0.02 10.43 -6.74
N SER A 27 1.03 11.22 -6.37
CA SER A 27 1.98 11.83 -7.31
C SER A 27 2.81 10.77 -8.03
N ILE A 28 3.31 9.76 -7.31
CA ILE A 28 4.08 8.65 -7.87
C ILE A 28 3.23 7.80 -8.81
N ASP A 29 1.99 7.49 -8.44
CA ASP A 29 1.07 6.78 -9.32
C ASP A 29 0.87 7.53 -10.65
N PHE A 30 0.76 8.86 -10.60
CA PHE A 30 0.68 9.70 -11.80
C PHE A 30 1.95 9.64 -12.66
N TYR A 31 3.13 9.71 -12.05
CA TYR A 31 4.39 9.60 -12.78
C TYR A 31 4.56 8.22 -13.44
N ILE A 32 4.24 7.14 -12.71
CA ILE A 32 4.27 5.77 -13.24
C ILE A 32 3.30 5.65 -14.42
N TRP A 33 2.07 6.15 -14.28
CA TRP A 33 1.09 6.17 -15.36
C TRP A 33 1.62 6.90 -16.60
N ARG A 34 2.23 8.08 -16.43
CA ARG A 34 2.80 8.86 -17.55
C ARG A 34 3.95 8.12 -18.25
N MET A 35 4.80 7.44 -17.49
CA MET A 35 5.88 6.59 -18.04
C MET A 35 5.31 5.41 -18.82
N LEU A 36 4.28 4.74 -18.30
CA LEU A 36 3.60 3.64 -18.97
C LEU A 36 2.87 4.09 -20.23
N TRP A 37 2.24 5.26 -20.21
CA TRP A 37 1.62 5.86 -21.39
C TRP A 37 2.65 6.10 -22.50
N ARG A 38 3.77 6.76 -22.18
CA ARG A 38 4.87 6.98 -23.13
C ARG A 38 5.45 5.68 -23.67
N TRP A 39 5.60 4.66 -22.81
CA TRP A 39 6.03 3.33 -23.23
C TRP A 39 5.03 2.70 -24.21
N ALA A 40 3.73 2.78 -23.92
CA ALA A 40 2.69 2.20 -24.76
C ALA A 40 2.59 2.90 -26.13
N CYS A 41 2.69 4.23 -26.18
CA CYS A 41 2.76 5.00 -27.42
C CYS A 41 3.98 4.64 -28.26
N ARG A 42 5.17 4.55 -27.64
CA ARG A 42 6.40 4.16 -28.37
C ARG A 42 6.33 2.75 -28.92
N ARG A 43 5.63 1.84 -28.23
CA ARG A 43 5.47 0.45 -28.69
C ARG A 43 4.55 0.33 -29.91
N HIS A 44 3.68 1.31 -30.15
CA HIS A 44 2.69 1.29 -31.23
C HIS A 44 2.64 2.63 -31.99
N PRO A 45 3.68 2.99 -32.76
CA PRO A 45 3.75 4.28 -33.44
C PRO A 45 2.62 4.48 -34.46
N ASN A 46 2.13 3.40 -35.07
CA ASN A 46 1.09 3.43 -36.12
C ASN A 46 -0.34 3.30 -35.56
N LYS A 47 -0.52 3.30 -34.22
CA LYS A 47 -1.85 3.18 -33.59
C LYS A 47 -2.20 4.45 -32.82
N GLY A 48 -3.43 4.90 -33.00
CA GLY A 48 -3.93 6.08 -32.29
C GLY A 48 -4.06 5.88 -30.77
N ALA A 49 -4.06 6.99 -30.03
CA ALA A 49 -4.16 7.01 -28.57
C ALA A 49 -5.38 6.24 -28.02
N ARG A 50 -6.54 6.31 -28.71
CA ARG A 50 -7.76 5.57 -28.33
C ARG A 50 -7.55 4.06 -28.37
N TRP A 51 -6.82 3.56 -29.36
CA TRP A 51 -6.49 2.14 -29.46
C TRP A 51 -5.54 1.72 -28.34
N ILE A 52 -4.50 2.51 -28.09
CA ILE A 52 -3.52 2.26 -27.01
C ILE A 52 -4.21 2.22 -25.66
N ARG A 53 -5.09 3.19 -25.37
CA ARG A 53 -5.90 3.23 -24.15
C ARG A 53 -6.67 1.92 -23.99
N ARG A 54 -7.47 1.51 -24.98
CA ARG A 54 -8.26 0.26 -24.91
C ARG A 54 -7.40 -0.99 -24.75
N ARG A 55 -6.17 -0.99 -25.31
CA ARG A 55 -5.30 -2.17 -25.29
C ARG A 55 -4.63 -2.42 -23.93
N TYR A 56 -4.28 -1.36 -23.21
CA TYR A 56 -3.44 -1.40 -22.00
C TYR A 56 -4.10 -0.85 -20.74
N PHE A 57 -5.05 0.07 -20.88
CA PHE A 57 -5.66 0.80 -19.78
C PHE A 57 -7.14 0.45 -19.70
N ARG A 58 -7.51 -0.31 -18.67
CA ARG A 58 -8.87 -0.79 -18.44
C ARG A 58 -9.56 0.01 -17.35
N VAL A 59 -10.85 -0.25 -17.21
CA VAL A 59 -11.65 0.20 -16.08
C VAL A 59 -11.82 -1.00 -15.16
N ASN A 60 -11.45 -0.86 -13.88
CA ASN A 60 -11.62 -1.90 -12.87
C ASN A 60 -12.45 -1.33 -11.71
N GLY A 61 -13.71 -1.74 -11.65
CA GLY A 61 -14.68 -1.17 -10.71
C GLY A 61 -14.84 0.34 -10.90
N SER A 62 -14.54 1.12 -9.87
CA SER A 62 -14.61 2.59 -9.88
C SER A 62 -13.36 3.26 -10.44
N GLN A 63 -12.28 2.52 -10.69
CA GLN A 63 -11.02 3.08 -11.16
C GLN A 63 -10.92 2.99 -12.68
N SER A 64 -10.67 4.14 -13.31
CA SER A 64 -10.37 4.22 -14.74
C SER A 64 -8.88 4.44 -14.95
N TRP A 65 -8.37 4.02 -16.11
CA TRP A 65 -6.95 4.09 -16.48
C TRP A 65 -6.04 3.11 -15.74
N ASP A 66 -6.57 1.95 -15.37
CA ASP A 66 -5.76 0.91 -14.73
C ASP A 66 -4.95 0.15 -15.77
N PHE A 67 -3.63 0.17 -15.60
CA PHE A 67 -2.72 -0.57 -16.46
C PHE A 67 -2.80 -2.06 -16.16
N SER A 68 -3.28 -2.85 -17.12
CA SER A 68 -3.53 -4.28 -16.91
C SER A 68 -3.21 -5.12 -18.15
N THR A 69 -3.15 -6.44 -17.95
CA THR A 69 -3.06 -7.40 -19.07
C THR A 69 -4.34 -7.42 -19.91
N ALA A 70 -4.24 -8.06 -21.09
CA ALA A 70 -5.39 -8.23 -21.98
C ALA A 70 -6.54 -8.99 -21.29
N ASP A 71 -6.18 -10.02 -20.51
CA ASP A 71 -7.14 -10.88 -19.82
C ASP A 71 -7.58 -10.31 -18.46
N ALA A 72 -7.16 -9.07 -18.14
CA ALA A 72 -7.37 -8.40 -16.85
C ALA A 72 -6.87 -9.18 -15.61
N LYS A 73 -6.20 -10.33 -15.78
CA LYS A 73 -5.66 -11.17 -14.72
C LYS A 73 -4.65 -10.45 -13.82
N TYR A 74 -3.85 -9.57 -14.40
CA TYR A 74 -2.85 -8.79 -13.66
C TYR A 74 -3.03 -7.30 -13.91
N GLY A 75 -3.31 -6.56 -12.85
CA GLY A 75 -3.33 -5.10 -12.81
C GLY A 75 -2.12 -4.54 -12.06
N LEU A 76 -1.72 -3.33 -12.43
CA LEU A 76 -0.70 -2.60 -11.70
C LEU A 76 -1.23 -2.16 -10.33
N VAL A 77 -0.48 -2.43 -9.27
CA VAL A 77 -0.80 -1.95 -7.93
C VAL A 77 -0.54 -0.45 -7.85
N ARG A 78 -1.48 0.28 -7.24
CA ARG A 78 -1.36 1.71 -6.96
C ARG A 78 -0.77 1.92 -5.58
N ALA A 79 0.25 2.76 -5.47
CA ALA A 79 0.80 3.16 -4.17
C ALA A 79 -0.27 3.87 -3.34
N ALA A 80 -1.13 4.68 -3.97
CA ALA A 80 -2.21 5.38 -3.29
C ALA A 80 -3.29 4.43 -2.73
N ALA A 81 -3.35 3.15 -3.13
CA ALA A 81 -4.26 2.19 -2.50
C ALA A 81 -3.82 1.78 -1.09
N VAL A 82 -2.53 1.98 -0.74
CA VAL A 82 -2.02 1.66 0.60
C VAL A 82 -2.57 2.67 1.62
N SER A 83 -3.09 2.15 2.73
CA SER A 83 -3.58 2.95 3.85
C SER A 83 -2.43 3.40 4.75
N ILE A 84 -2.44 4.68 5.09
CA ILE A 84 -1.48 5.28 6.01
C ILE A 84 -1.77 4.78 7.43
N LYS A 85 -0.76 4.23 8.11
CA LYS A 85 -0.85 3.72 9.49
C LYS A 85 0.07 4.55 10.38
N ARG A 86 -0.50 5.52 11.08
CA ARG A 86 0.26 6.39 11.99
C ARG A 86 0.71 5.62 13.23
N HIS A 87 1.93 5.90 13.71
CA HIS A 87 2.38 5.39 15.00
C HIS A 87 1.75 6.18 16.13
N ALA A 88 1.10 5.49 17.06
CA ALA A 88 0.67 6.08 18.32
C ALA A 88 1.86 6.14 19.29
N LYS A 89 2.25 7.33 19.76
CA LYS A 89 3.31 7.47 20.78
C LYS A 89 2.85 6.89 22.12
N ILE A 90 3.80 6.48 22.96
CA ILE A 90 3.51 6.14 24.36
C ILE A 90 3.31 7.45 25.12
N LEU A 91 2.34 7.50 26.03
CA LEU A 91 2.19 8.63 26.95
C LEU A 91 3.48 8.79 27.77
N GLY A 92 4.07 9.98 27.77
CA GLY A 92 5.38 10.20 28.41
C GLY A 92 5.37 9.96 29.92
N LEU A 93 4.23 10.16 30.57
CA LEU A 93 4.06 9.92 32.01
C LEU A 93 3.77 8.44 32.35
N ALA A 94 3.53 7.58 31.36
CA ALA A 94 3.15 6.20 31.63
C ALA A 94 4.34 5.38 32.10
N ASN A 95 4.29 4.94 33.36
CA ASN A 95 5.29 4.07 33.97
C ASN A 95 4.80 2.60 33.93
N PRO A 96 5.55 1.67 33.31
CA PRO A 96 5.19 0.25 33.27
C PRO A 96 5.11 -0.45 34.64
N PHE A 97 5.72 0.11 35.68
CA PHE A 97 5.77 -0.49 37.01
C PHE A 97 4.78 0.12 38.00
N ASP A 98 4.01 1.12 37.56
CA ASP A 98 2.99 1.76 38.39
C ASP A 98 1.61 1.19 38.02
N PRO A 99 0.90 0.53 38.97
CA PRO A 99 -0.39 -0.11 38.72
C PRO A 99 -1.46 0.82 38.13
N THR A 100 -1.33 2.14 38.33
CA THR A 100 -2.27 3.12 37.75
C THR A 100 -2.28 3.11 36.22
N TRP A 101 -1.21 2.62 35.57
CA TRP A 101 -1.08 2.54 34.12
C TRP A 101 -1.40 1.16 33.51
N ASP A 102 -1.74 0.16 34.31
CA ASP A 102 -1.99 -1.21 33.83
C ASP A 102 -3.07 -1.26 32.74
N ALA A 103 -4.19 -0.57 32.96
CA ALA A 103 -5.28 -0.49 31.99
C ALA A 103 -4.84 0.14 30.65
N TYR A 104 -3.94 1.13 30.71
CA TYR A 104 -3.40 1.79 29.51
C TYR A 104 -2.52 0.83 28.70
N PHE A 105 -1.63 0.08 29.35
CA PHE A 105 -0.75 -0.88 28.68
C PHE A 105 -1.53 -2.10 28.15
N ALA A 106 -2.52 -2.61 28.91
CA ALA A 106 -3.40 -3.69 28.47
C ALA A 106 -4.17 -3.31 27.19
N ARG A 107 -4.78 -2.11 27.15
CA ARG A 107 -5.47 -1.61 25.96
C ARG A 107 -4.52 -1.49 24.77
N ARG A 108 -3.30 -0.99 24.99
CA ARG A 108 -2.28 -0.82 23.95
C ARG A 108 -1.78 -2.16 23.40
N GLN A 109 -1.66 -3.18 24.24
CA GLN A 109 -1.28 -4.54 23.83
C GLN A 109 -2.39 -5.17 22.99
N ASN A 110 -3.65 -5.07 23.42
CA ASN A 110 -4.80 -5.56 22.65
C ASN A 110 -4.91 -4.87 21.29
N ALA A 111 -4.68 -3.55 21.23
CA ALA A 111 -4.67 -2.81 19.97
C ALA A 111 -3.62 -3.30 18.96
N LYS A 112 -2.47 -3.81 19.43
CA LYS A 112 -1.47 -4.46 18.56
C LYS A 112 -1.98 -5.81 18.03
N HIS A 113 -2.62 -6.63 18.86
CA HIS A 113 -3.15 -7.94 18.48
C HIS A 113 -4.29 -7.88 17.46
N THR A 114 -5.23 -6.92 17.60
CA THR A 114 -6.31 -6.74 16.60
C THR A 114 -5.84 -6.20 15.26
N ALA A 115 -4.69 -5.52 15.22
CA ALA A 115 -4.12 -4.97 13.99
C ALA A 115 -3.28 -6.03 13.27
N GLY A 116 -3.91 -7.17 12.91
CA GLY A 116 -3.32 -8.36 12.28
C GLY A 116 -1.91 -8.19 11.74
N GLU A 117 -0.93 -8.61 12.52
CA GLU A 117 0.46 -8.72 12.09
C GLU A 117 0.58 -9.95 11.18
N PRO A 118 0.88 -9.80 9.88
CA PRO A 118 1.26 -10.95 9.07
C PRO A 118 2.67 -11.35 9.49
N GLY A 119 2.79 -12.36 10.35
CA GLY A 119 4.04 -13.07 10.60
C GLY A 119 4.64 -13.02 12.00
N VAL A 120 3.89 -12.67 13.05
CA VAL A 120 4.40 -12.79 14.43
C VAL A 120 3.73 -13.96 15.14
N THR A 121 4.49 -15.04 15.31
CA THR A 121 4.15 -16.16 16.19
C THR A 121 3.94 -15.61 17.59
N THR A 122 2.72 -15.72 18.12
CA THR A 122 2.38 -15.32 19.49
C THR A 122 3.18 -16.19 20.47
N TRP A 123 4.25 -15.65 21.05
CA TRP A 123 4.88 -16.21 22.24
C TRP A 123 3.91 -16.04 23.41
N ARG A 124 3.15 -17.09 23.66
CA ARG A 124 2.27 -17.24 24.82
C ARG A 124 3.15 -17.46 26.04
N TRP A 125 3.40 -16.39 26.81
CA TRP A 125 3.94 -16.54 28.16
C TRP A 125 2.93 -17.34 28.99
N ARG A 126 3.23 -18.62 29.19
CA ARG A 126 2.59 -19.46 30.20
C ARG A 126 3.41 -19.25 31.46
N MET A 127 2.95 -18.37 32.36
CA MET A 127 3.47 -18.34 33.72
C MET A 127 2.71 -19.35 34.57
N ALA A 128 3.50 -20.16 35.28
CA ALA A 128 3.24 -21.00 36.45
C ALA A 128 1.90 -21.75 36.51
#